data_AF-A0AAW0IB62-F1
#
_entry.id   AF-A0AAW0IB62-F1
#
_cell.length_a   1.000
_cell.length_b   1.000
_cell.length_c   1.000
_cell.angle_alpha   90.00
_cell.angle_beta   90.00
_cell.angle_gamma   90.00
#
_symmetry.space_group_name_H-M   'P 1'
#
loop_
_entity.id
_entity.type
_entity.pdbx_description
1 polymer ?
#
loop_
_entity_poly.entity_id
_entity_poly.type
_entity_poly.pdbx_seq_one_letter_code
_entity_poly.pdbx_strand_id
1 'polypeptide(L)' 'MKVALQWGISKGSSVIVKSFNKDRMKENMGSFDLKLDDQDFLEIDNLEQSKTMRGDFLVNQTTSPYKTLHDLWDEDI' A
#
# COMPACT_ATOMS: atom_id res chain seq x y z
N MET A 1 -2.22 4.31 11.66
CA MET A 1 -1.45 3.25 10.97
C MET A 1 -2.00 1.87 11.24
N LYS A 2 -2.32 1.52 12.50
CA LYS A 2 -2.76 0.17 12.90
C LYS A 2 -3.88 -0.43 12.02
N VAL A 3 -4.92 0.35 11.70
CA VAL A 3 -6.04 -0.06 10.83
C VAL A 3 -5.54 -0.51 9.46
N ALA A 4 -4.70 0.29 8.78
CA ALA A 4 -4.15 -0.05 7.47
C ALA A 4 -3.25 -1.30 7.51
N LEU A 5 -2.46 -1.46 8.58
CA LEU A 5 -1.64 -2.66 8.77
C LEU A 5 -2.51 -3.91 8.98
N GLN A 6 -3.53 -3.80 9.84
CA GLN A 6 -4.44 -4.90 10.11
C GLN A 6 -5.27 -5.27 8.88
N TRP A 7 -5.70 -4.29 8.09
CA TRP A 7 -6.39 -4.52 6.82
C TRP A 7 -5.50 -5.33 5.86
N GLY A 8 -4.23 -4.95 5.67
CA GLY A 8 -3.31 -5.68 4.81
C GLY A 8 -3.06 -7.12 5.28
N ILE A 9 -2.90 -7.33 6.60
CA ILE A 9 -2.79 -8.66 7.21
C ILE A 9 -4.06 -9.48 6.97
N SER A 10 -5.24 -8.87 7.14
CA SER A 10 -6.53 -9.53 6.96
C SER A 10 -6.79 -9.95 5.51
N LYS A 11 -6.25 -9.22 4.53
CA LYS A 11 -6.26 -9.61 3.11
C LYS A 11 -5.20 -10.68 2.76
N GLY A 12 -4.54 -11.28 3.74
CA GLY A 12 -3.55 -12.35 3.55
C GLY A 12 -2.16 -11.88 3.13
N SER A 13 -1.88 -10.58 3.21
CA SER A 13 -0.59 -10.00 2.81
C SER A 13 0.32 -9.75 4.02
N SER A 14 1.63 -9.90 3.81
CA SER A 14 2.64 -9.42 4.76
C SER A 14 2.80 -7.90 4.63
N VAL A 15 2.78 -7.17 5.73
CA VAL A 15 2.91 -5.70 5.74
C VAL A 15 4.28 -5.27 6.27
N ILE A 16 4.93 -4.33 5.57
CA ILE A 16 6.22 -3.77 5.97
C ILE A 16 6.02 -2.29 6.31
N VAL A 17 6.25 -1.92 7.57
CA VAL A 17 6.09 -0.54 8.04
C VAL A 17 7.42 0.05 8.50
N LYS A 18 7.75 1.22 7.97
CA LYS A 18 8.98 1.95 8.33
C LYS A 18 8.69 3.07 9.32
N SER A 19 9.44 3.12 10.41
CA SER A 19 9.47 4.24 11.36
C SER A 19 10.83 4.32 12.03
N PHE A 20 11.31 5.54 12.33
CA PHE A 20 12.45 5.77 13.21
C PHE A 20 12.03 6.17 14.63
N ASN A 21 10.74 6.47 14.83
CA ASN A 21 10.19 6.77 16.14
C ASN A 21 9.85 5.45 16.84
N LYS A 22 10.45 5.22 18.02
CA LYS A 22 10.31 4.00 18.82
C LYS A 22 8.88 3.77 19.31
N ASP A 23 8.20 4.83 19.74
CA ASP A 23 6.82 4.71 20.23
C ASP A 23 5.87 4.33 19.10
N ARG A 24 6.06 4.91 17.91
CA ARG A 24 5.33 4.50 16.70
C ARG A 24 5.61 3.06 16.28
N MET A 25 6.86 2.59 16.43
CA MET A 25 7.17 1.17 16.14
C MET A 25 6.41 0.24 17.08
N LYS A 26 6.38 0.53 18.39
CA LYS A 26 5.59 -0.23 19.37
C LYS A 26 4.10 -0.15 19.07
N GLU A 27 3.60 1.04 18.74
CA GLU A 27 2.21 1.26 18.39
C GLU A 27 1.82 0.41 17.16
N ASN A 28 2.63 0.42 16.10
CA ASN A 28 2.38 -0.35 14.88
C ASN A 28 2.28 -1.86 15.15
N MET A 29 3.05 -2.40 16.10
CA MET A 29 2.95 -3.81 16.51
C MET A 29 1.58 -4.14 17.11
N GLY A 30 0.92 -3.18 17.75
CA GLY A 30 -0.44 -3.36 18.25
C GLY A 30 -1.52 -3.48 17.15
N SER A 31 -1.14 -3.58 15.87
CA SER A 31 -2.07 -3.92 14.79
C SER A 31 -2.52 -5.37 14.85
N PHE A 32 -1.67 -6.31 15.31
CA PHE A 32 -2.02 -7.74 15.41
C PHE A 32 -3.19 -8.02 16.36
N ASP A 33 -3.39 -7.15 17.36
CA ASP A 33 -4.47 -7.28 18.34
C ASP A 33 -5.77 -6.59 17.89
N LEU A 34 -5.71 -5.80 16.81
CA LEU A 34 -6.87 -5.10 16.26
C LEU A 34 -7.72 -6.06 15.45
N LYS A 35 -9.05 -5.98 15.59
CA LYS A 35 -10.01 -6.70 14.74
C LYS A 35 -10.84 -5.66 14.00
N LEU A 36 -10.91 -5.82 12.69
CA LEU A 36 -11.80 -5.06 11.83
C LEU A 36 -13.07 -5.88 11.62
N ASP A 37 -14.21 -5.21 11.56
CA ASP A 37 -15.48 -5.85 11.25
C ASP A 37 -15.83 -5.76 9.75
N ASP A 38 -16.93 -6.39 9.36
CA ASP A 38 -17.36 -6.41 7.95
C ASP A 38 -17.68 -5.01 7.41
N GLN A 39 -18.13 -4.10 8.28
CA GLN A 39 -18.43 -2.72 7.89
C GLN A 39 -17.14 -1.94 7.61
N ASP A 40 -16.11 -2.11 8.44
CA ASP A 40 -14.77 -1.54 8.19
C ASP A 40 -14.24 -1.99 6.82
N PHE A 41 -14.38 -3.28 6.49
CA PHE A 41 -13.93 -3.81 5.20
C PHE A 41 -14.71 -3.21 4.03
N LEU A 42 -16.03 -3.10 4.15
CA LEU A 42 -16.88 -2.47 3.13
C LEU A 42 -16.48 -1.01 2.90
N GLU A 43 -16.20 -0.25 3.96
CA GLU A 43 -15.79 1.15 3.83
C GLU A 43 -14.43 1.29 3.14
N ILE A 44 -13.46 0.44 3.50
CA ILE A 44 -12.13 0.47 2.90
C ILE A 44 -12.18 0.03 1.43
N ASP A 45 -12.95 -1.00 1.09
CA ASP A 45 -13.07 -1.49 -0.28
C ASP A 45 -13.75 -0.48 -1.22
N ASN A 46 -14.48 0.51 -0.67
CA ASN A 46 -15.08 1.61 -1.43
C ASN A 46 -14.14 2.83 -1.63
N LEU A 47 -12.94 2.81 -1.09
CA LEU A 47 -11.97 3.90 -1.28
C LEU A 47 -11.46 3.92 -2.72
N GLU A 48 -11.31 5.14 -3.25
CA GLU A 48 -10.70 5.36 -4.57
C GLU A 48 -9.28 4.78 -4.61
N GLN A 49 -9.03 3.93 -5.61
CA GLN A 49 -7.74 3.27 -5.79
C GLN A 49 -6.82 4.14 -6.62
N SER A 50 -5.60 4.35 -6.14
CA SER A 50 -4.53 4.98 -6.91
C SER A 50 -3.16 4.49 -6.45
N LYS A 51 -2.21 4.34 -7.38
CA LYS A 51 -0.85 3.94 -7.04
C LYS A 51 -0.03 5.14 -6.55
N THR A 52 0.42 5.11 -5.31
CA THR A 52 1.33 6.13 -4.77
C THR A 52 2.72 6.10 -5.42
N MET A 53 3.26 4.89 -5.64
CA MET A 53 4.57 4.68 -6.28
C MET A 53 4.38 4.23 -7.72
N ARG A 54 4.16 5.17 -8.63
CA ARG A 54 3.92 4.87 -10.06
C ARG A 54 5.20 4.53 -10.83
N GLY A 55 6.38 4.81 -10.28
CA GLY A 55 7.65 4.50 -10.96
C GLY A 55 8.04 5.49 -12.06
N ASP A 56 7.59 6.74 -12.00
CA ASP A 56 7.91 7.79 -13.00
C ASP A 56 9.41 7.90 -13.32
N PHE A 57 10.27 7.66 -12.32
CA PHE A 57 11.74 7.70 -12.46
C PHE A 57 12.31 6.56 -13.33
N LEU A 58 11.53 5.52 -13.60
CA LEU A 58 11.89 4.40 -14.47
C LEU A 58 11.46 4.64 -15.92
N VAL A 59 10.67 5.68 -16.21
CA VAL A 59 10.04 5.91 -17.52
C VAL A 59 10.70 7.08 -18.23
N ASN A 60 11.16 6.88 -19.47
CA ASN A 60 11.58 7.97 -20.34
C ASN A 60 11.62 7.54 -21.82
N GLN A 61 11.65 8.53 -22.72
CA GLN A 61 11.59 8.29 -24.16
C GLN A 61 12.89 7.73 -24.75
N THR A 62 14.06 7.99 -24.15
CA THR A 62 15.35 7.76 -24.77
C THR A 62 16.00 6.45 -24.35
N THR A 63 16.26 6.27 -23.06
CA THR A 63 17.08 5.18 -22.52
C THR A 63 16.27 4.11 -21.79
N SER A 64 15.06 4.42 -21.34
CA SER A 64 14.24 3.43 -20.64
C SER A 64 13.63 2.40 -21.61
N PRO A 65 13.53 1.13 -21.19
CA PRO A 65 12.70 0.15 -21.88
C PRO A 65 11.20 0.50 -21.84
N TYR A 66 10.76 1.34 -20.88
CA TYR A 66 9.38 1.78 -20.74
C TYR A 66 9.25 3.26 -21.17
N LYS A 67 8.44 3.53 -22.19
CA LYS A 67 8.25 4.88 -22.74
C LYS A 67 7.15 5.63 -22.00
N THR A 68 6.16 4.91 -21.50
CA THR A 68 5.06 5.44 -20.70
C THR A 68 4.88 4.66 -19.40
N LEU A 69 4.07 5.19 -18.47
CA LEU A 69 3.69 4.43 -17.28
C LEU A 69 2.76 3.26 -17.63
N HIS A 70 1.98 3.33 -18.71
CA HIS A 70 1.15 2.21 -19.14
C HIS A 70 2.03 1.04 -19.60
N ASP A 71 3.15 1.33 -20.28
CA ASP A 71 4.13 0.30 -20.67
C ASP A 71 4.77 -0.36 -19.44
N LEU A 72 4.98 0.40 -18.36
CA LEU A 72 5.59 -0.10 -17.12
C LEU A 72 4.65 -1.02 -16.34
N TRP A 73 3.34 -0.74 -16.40
CA TRP A 73 2.32 -1.42 -15.60
C TRP A 73 1.38 -2.30 -16.41
N ASP A 74 1.67 -2.57 -17.69
CA ASP A 74 0.80 -3.35 -18.58
C ASP A 74 -0.66 -2.87 -18.56
N GLU A 75 -0.85 -1.54 -18.68
CA GLU A 75 -2.16 -0.84 -18.59
C GLU A 75 -2.83 -0.80 -17.21
N ASP A 76 -2.32 -1.52 -16.21
CA ASP A 76 -2.83 -1.47 -14.84
C ASP A 76 -2.29 -0.25 -14.08
N ILE A 77 -2.75 0.96 -14.43
CA ILE A 77 -2.37 2.22 -13.73
C ILE A 77 -3.55 3.00 -13.15
#